data_AF-A0A7J3AC19-F1
#
_entry.id   AF-A0A7J3AC19-F1
#
_cell.length_a   1.000
_cell.length_b   1.000
_cell.length_c   1.000
_cell.angle_alpha   90.00
_cell.angle_beta   90.00
_cell.angle_gamma   90.00
#
_symmetry.space_group_name_H-M   'P 1'
#
loop_
_entity.id
_entity.type
_entity.pdbx_description
1 polymer ?
#
loop_
_entity_poly.entity_id
_entity_poly.type
_entity_poly.pdbx_seq_one_letter_code
_entity_poly.pdbx_strand_id
1 'polypeptide(L)'
;VQAVVHTHPPTATAFGIAQIEILPLQIELWMRLPNGVSIIPFKAPGSEALAEAVQKKIASYDAVILENHGIITVGATVEAACDLNEMVEEAAKVQLSVMVLTGGRIGDLAELRKKFKT
;
A
#
# COMPACT_ATOMS: atom_id res chain seq x y z
N VAL A 1 -12.36 -8.99 8.31
CA VAL A 1 -12.37 -7.52 8.10
C VAL A 1 -13.62 -6.97 8.76
N GLN A 2 -13.47 -6.07 9.73
CA GLN A 2 -14.61 -5.44 10.43
C GLN A 2 -14.72 -3.93 10.14
N ALA A 3 -13.64 -3.31 9.66
CA ALA A 3 -13.61 -1.92 9.25
C ALA A 3 -12.82 -1.74 7.95
N VAL A 4 -13.23 -0.74 7.16
CA VAL A 4 -12.61 -0.35 5.89
C VAL A 4 -12.48 1.17 5.87
N VAL A 5 -11.31 1.66 5.47
CA VAL A 5 -11.04 3.09 5.29
C VAL A 5 -10.57 3.32 3.86
N HIS A 6 -11.16 4.33 3.21
CA HIS A 6 -10.78 4.78 1.88
C HIS A 6 -10.41 6.26 1.93
N THR A 7 -9.25 6.60 1.40
CA THR A 7 -8.69 7.96 1.38
C THR A 7 -7.84 8.16 0.12
N HIS A 8 -7.51 9.42 -0.20
CA HIS A 8 -6.64 9.80 -1.33
C HIS A 8 -5.38 10.51 -0.81
N PRO A 9 -4.52 9.84 -0.03
CA PRO A 9 -3.35 10.49 0.53
C PRO A 9 -2.34 10.78 -0.60
N PRO A 10 -1.73 11.97 -0.64
CA PRO A 10 -1.07 12.46 -1.85
C PRO A 10 0.05 11.56 -2.37
N THR A 11 0.90 11.06 -1.47
CA THR A 11 2.09 10.31 -1.87
C THR A 11 1.71 8.90 -2.30
N ALA A 12 0.93 8.16 -1.51
CA ALA A 12 0.52 6.81 -1.89
C ALA A 12 -0.35 6.81 -3.17
N THR A 13 -1.18 7.85 -3.37
CA THR A 13 -1.92 8.03 -4.62
C THR A 13 -0.97 8.25 -5.81
N ALA A 14 0.10 9.03 -5.64
CA ALA A 14 1.12 9.23 -6.67
C ALA A 14 1.84 7.92 -7.05
N PHE A 15 2.10 7.03 -6.10
CA PHE A 15 2.63 5.68 -6.38
C PHE A 15 1.67 4.86 -7.26
N GLY A 16 0.36 4.93 -6.98
CA GLY A 16 -0.66 4.30 -7.82
C GLY A 16 -0.71 4.85 -9.25
N ILE A 17 -0.58 6.17 -9.42
CA ILE A 17 -0.50 6.82 -10.73
C ILE A 17 0.78 6.43 -11.46
N ALA A 18 1.91 6.37 -10.75
CA ALA A 18 3.21 6.01 -11.31
C ALA A 18 3.38 4.51 -11.59
N GLN A 19 2.42 3.67 -11.19
CA GLN A 19 2.51 2.21 -11.28
C GLN A 19 3.74 1.64 -10.53
N ILE A 20 4.04 2.22 -9.37
CA ILE A 20 5.14 1.78 -8.49
C ILE A 20 4.52 1.24 -7.21
N GLU A 21 4.80 -0.01 -6.86
CA GLU A 21 4.31 -0.60 -5.60
C GLU A 21 5.06 0.02 -4.39
N ILE A 22 4.33 0.16 -3.27
CA ILE A 22 4.96 0.58 -2.00
C ILE A 22 5.53 -0.68 -1.33
N LEU A 23 6.84 -0.67 -1.15
CA LEU A 23 7.62 -1.73 -0.55
C LEU A 23 7.75 -1.54 0.98
N PRO A 24 7.79 -2.62 1.76
CA PRO A 24 8.02 -2.59 3.20
C PRO A 24 9.50 -2.33 3.54
N LEU A 25 10.00 -1.14 3.21
CA LEU A 25 11.40 -0.76 3.40
C LEU A 25 11.76 -0.54 4.87
N GLN A 26 10.80 -0.04 5.66
CA GLN A 26 10.92 0.21 7.10
C GLN A 26 10.39 -0.99 7.91
N ILE A 27 10.96 -1.20 9.11
CA ILE A 27 10.67 -2.39 9.91
C ILE A 27 9.22 -2.44 10.38
N GLU A 28 8.61 -1.30 10.66
CA GLU A 28 7.21 -1.14 11.06
C GLU A 28 6.27 -1.62 9.95
N LEU A 29 6.49 -1.16 8.72
CA LEU A 29 5.71 -1.59 7.56
C LEU A 29 5.99 -3.07 7.23
N TRP A 30 7.22 -3.54 7.41
CA TRP A 30 7.55 -4.96 7.24
C TRP A 30 6.76 -5.86 8.19
N MET A 31 6.68 -5.49 9.47
CA MET A 31 5.92 -6.24 10.45
C MET A 31 4.41 -6.21 10.17
N ARG A 32 3.89 -5.08 9.67
CA ARG A 32 2.44 -4.90 9.44
C ARG A 32 1.95 -5.39 8.08
N LEU A 33 2.75 -5.20 7.03
CA LEU A 33 2.49 -5.50 5.61
C LEU A 33 3.74 -6.12 4.96
N PRO A 34 4.10 -7.37 5.27
CA PRO A 34 5.34 -8.01 4.78
C PRO A 34 5.39 -8.20 3.25
N ASN A 35 4.25 -8.11 2.58
CA ASN A 35 4.15 -8.16 1.11
C ASN A 35 4.03 -6.77 0.47
N GLY A 36 4.16 -5.69 1.25
CA GLY A 36 3.95 -4.32 0.78
C GLY A 36 2.49 -3.98 0.52
N VAL A 37 2.28 -2.92 -0.26
CA VAL A 37 0.96 -2.43 -0.68
C VAL A 37 0.85 -2.63 -2.18
N SER A 38 -0.08 -3.48 -2.59
CA SER A 38 -0.21 -3.83 -4.00
C SER A 38 -1.21 -2.95 -4.73
N ILE A 39 -1.00 -2.78 -6.04
CA ILE A 39 -1.83 -1.96 -6.91
C ILE A 39 -2.92 -2.81 -7.56
N ILE A 40 -4.15 -2.29 -7.55
CA ILE A 40 -5.28 -2.76 -8.34
C ILE A 40 -5.35 -1.88 -9.60
N PRO A 41 -5.28 -2.49 -10.81
CA PRO A 41 -5.43 -1.76 -12.06
C PRO A 41 -6.73 -0.97 -12.13
N PHE A 42 -6.74 0.11 -12.91
CA PHE A 42 -7.85 1.05 -12.96
C PHE A 42 -9.18 0.37 -13.25
N LYS A 43 -10.18 0.72 -12.44
CA LYS A 43 -11.59 0.36 -12.62
C LYS A 43 -12.44 1.55 -12.21
N ALA A 44 -13.57 1.75 -12.91
CA ALA A 44 -14.44 2.89 -12.66
C ALA A 44 -14.89 2.93 -11.18
N PRO A 45 -14.80 4.08 -10.49
CA PRO A 45 -15.30 4.24 -9.14
C PRO A 45 -16.78 3.84 -9.03
N GLY A 46 -17.15 3.11 -7.97
CA GLY A 46 -18.51 2.62 -7.76
C GLY A 46 -18.93 1.43 -8.63
N SER A 47 -18.06 0.93 -9.52
CA SER A 47 -18.38 -0.24 -10.34
C SER A 47 -18.29 -1.55 -9.56
N GLU A 48 -19.11 -2.53 -9.94
CA GLU A 48 -19.00 -3.91 -9.43
C GLU A 48 -17.62 -4.51 -9.71
N ALA A 49 -17.06 -4.22 -10.89
CA ALA A 49 -15.73 -4.66 -11.26
C ALA A 49 -14.65 -4.20 -10.25
N LEU A 50 -14.75 -2.94 -9.76
CA LEU A 50 -13.85 -2.43 -8.73
C LEU A 50 -14.08 -3.17 -7.40
N ALA A 51 -15.33 -3.37 -6.99
CA ALA A 51 -15.67 -4.08 -5.77
C ALA A 51 -15.11 -5.52 -5.77
N GLU A 52 -15.28 -6.26 -6.86
CA GLU A 52 -14.72 -7.62 -7.01
C GLU A 52 -13.20 -7.64 -6.95
N ALA A 53 -12.55 -6.66 -7.58
CA ALA A 53 -11.09 -6.58 -7.60
C ALA A 53 -10.53 -6.29 -6.22
N VAL A 54 -11.16 -5.36 -5.49
CA VAL A 54 -10.84 -5.07 -4.10
C VAL A 54 -11.06 -6.31 -3.25
N GLN A 55 -12.22 -6.96 -3.34
CA GLN A 55 -12.55 -8.17 -2.59
C GLN A 55 -11.49 -9.28 -2.76
N LYS A 56 -11.08 -9.54 -4.01
CA LYS A 56 -10.04 -10.55 -4.32
C LYS A 56 -8.69 -10.16 -3.70
N LYS A 57 -8.33 -8.88 -3.76
CA LYS A 57 -7.02 -8.42 -3.29
C LYS A 57 -6.92 -8.38 -1.77
N ILE A 58 -7.98 -7.92 -1.09
CA ILE A 58 -8.00 -7.83 0.38
C ILE A 58 -7.99 -9.19 1.10
N ALA A 59 -8.18 -10.29 0.35
CA ALA A 59 -8.01 -11.64 0.89
C ALA A 59 -6.55 -11.96 1.25
N SER A 60 -5.58 -11.19 0.73
CA SER A 60 -4.15 -11.41 0.98
C SER A 60 -3.38 -10.13 1.35
N TYR A 61 -4.05 -8.98 1.34
CA TYR A 61 -3.47 -7.67 1.63
C TYR A 61 -4.39 -6.87 2.53
N ASP A 62 -3.85 -6.27 3.60
CA ASP A 62 -4.63 -5.38 4.45
C ASP A 62 -4.66 -3.93 3.92
N ALA A 63 -3.85 -3.64 2.90
CA ALA A 63 -3.80 -2.34 2.22
C ALA A 63 -3.62 -2.54 0.71
N VAL A 64 -4.37 -1.77 -0.08
CA VAL A 64 -4.29 -1.79 -1.54
C VAL A 64 -4.35 -0.37 -2.10
N ILE A 65 -3.63 -0.14 -3.20
CA ILE A 65 -3.73 1.09 -3.98
C ILE A 65 -4.69 0.83 -5.14
N LEU A 66 -5.57 1.78 -5.40
CA LEU A 66 -6.41 1.85 -6.58
C LEU A 66 -5.72 2.77 -7.59
N GLU A 67 -5.28 2.23 -8.73
CA GLU A 67 -4.64 3.01 -9.79
C GLU A 67 -5.48 4.25 -10.15
N ASN A 68 -4.82 5.41 -10.24
CA ASN A 68 -5.44 6.72 -10.55
C ASN A 68 -6.62 7.13 -9.63
N HIS A 69 -6.69 6.60 -8.40
CA HIS A 69 -7.81 6.87 -7.49
C HIS A 69 -7.38 7.14 -6.05
N GLY A 70 -6.78 6.18 -5.34
CA GLY A 70 -6.45 6.36 -3.92
C GLY A 70 -6.09 5.03 -3.26
N ILE A 71 -6.29 4.91 -1.94
CA ILE A 71 -6.00 3.66 -1.22
C ILE A 71 -7.21 3.15 -0.45
N ILE A 72 -7.21 1.84 -0.19
CA ILE A 72 -8.13 1.18 0.74
C ILE A 72 -7.29 0.43 1.78
N THR A 73 -7.63 0.60 3.06
CA THR A 73 -7.07 -0.15 4.18
C THR A 73 -8.18 -0.85 4.97
N VAL A 74 -7.86 -2.01 5.53
CA VAL A 74 -8.80 -2.83 6.30
C VAL A 74 -8.26 -3.17 7.69
N GLY A 75 -9.17 -3.32 8.65
CA GLY A 75 -8.81 -3.57 10.06
C GLY A 75 -9.89 -4.28 10.86
N ALA A 76 -9.53 -4.62 12.10
CA ALA A 76 -10.45 -5.16 13.11
C ALA A 76 -11.32 -4.06 13.76
N THR A 77 -10.84 -2.82 13.76
CA THR A 77 -11.56 -1.62 14.19
C THR A 77 -11.31 -0.49 13.21
N VAL A 78 -12.10 0.59 13.29
CA VAL A 78 -11.92 1.78 12.44
C VAL A 78 -10.55 2.40 12.71
N GLU A 79 -10.14 2.47 13.96
CA GLU A 79 -8.83 2.98 14.39
C GLU A 79 -7.70 2.16 13.73
N ALA A 80 -7.75 0.83 13.81
CA ALA A 80 -6.73 -0.01 13.18
C ALA A 80 -6.68 0.15 11.64
N ALA A 81 -7.81 0.45 10.99
CA ALA A 81 -7.86 0.72 9.55
C ALA A 81 -7.32 2.13 9.21
N CYS A 82 -7.57 3.12 10.07
CA CYS A 82 -7.01 4.48 9.97
C CYS A 82 -5.49 4.48 10.21
N ASP A 83 -5.02 3.83 11.27
CA ASP A 83 -3.59 3.71 11.60
C ASP A 83 -2.82 3.10 10.43
N LEU A 84 -3.39 2.05 9.81
CA LEU A 84 -2.80 1.45 8.62
C LEU A 84 -2.80 2.41 7.42
N ASN A 85 -3.83 3.25 7.28
CA ASN A 85 -3.93 4.25 6.22
C ASN A 85 -2.78 5.28 6.33
N GLU A 86 -2.55 5.78 7.55
CA GLU A 86 -1.47 6.71 7.85
C GLU A 86 -0.10 6.07 7.63
N MET A 87 0.08 4.82 8.09
CA MET A 87 1.32 4.07 7.90
C MET A 87 1.65 3.84 6.40
N VAL A 88 0.64 3.63 5.56
CA VAL A 88 0.82 3.49 4.10
C VAL A 88 1.30 4.81 3.49
N GLU A 89 0.73 5.95 3.88
CA GLU A 89 1.18 7.26 3.39
C GLU A 89 2.59 7.61 3.88
N GLU A 90 2.91 7.29 5.13
CA GLU A 90 4.26 7.43 5.67
C GLU A 90 5.27 6.58 4.88
N ALA A 91 4.95 5.32 4.63
CA ALA A 91 5.80 4.45 3.83
C ALA A 91 6.00 4.95 2.40
N ALA A 92 4.95 5.49 1.77
CA ALA A 92 5.05 6.11 0.46
C ALA A 92 6.03 7.30 0.47
N LYS A 93 5.97 8.17 1.49
CA LYS A 93 6.88 9.31 1.66
C LYS A 93 8.32 8.88 1.88
N VAL A 94 8.54 7.84 2.69
CA VAL A 94 9.87 7.27 2.92
C VAL A 94 10.42 6.69 1.63
N GLN A 95 9.66 5.88 0.90
CA GLN A 95 10.10 5.29 -0.35
C GLN A 95 10.39 6.36 -1.42
N LEU A 96 9.55 7.39 -1.53
CA LEU A 96 9.82 8.53 -2.41
C LEU A 96 11.15 9.20 -2.05
N SER A 97 11.39 9.44 -0.76
CA SER A 97 12.64 10.04 -0.28
C SER A 97 13.85 9.16 -0.60
N VAL A 98 13.74 7.84 -0.44
CA VAL A 98 14.77 6.88 -0.84
C VAL A 98 15.05 6.99 -2.34
N MET A 99 14.01 7.00 -3.18
CA MET A 99 14.16 7.16 -4.64
C MET A 99 14.87 8.46 -5.01
N VAL A 100 14.58 9.56 -4.32
CA VAL A 100 15.28 10.84 -4.53
C VAL A 100 16.76 10.71 -4.16
N LEU A 101 17.08 10.13 -3.01
CA LEU A 101 18.46 10.00 -2.52
C LEU A 101 19.31 9.04 -3.38
N THR A 102 18.71 8.03 -3.99
CA THR A 102 19.42 6.98 -4.72
C THR A 102 19.42 7.17 -6.24
N GLY A 103 18.71 8.17 -6.76
CA GLY A 103 18.50 8.39 -8.18
C GLY A 103 17.56 7.35 -8.81
N GLY A 104 16.50 6.97 -8.09
CA GLY A 104 15.46 6.04 -8.53
C GLY A 104 15.74 4.57 -8.22
N ARG A 105 16.89 4.24 -7.62
CA ARG A 105 17.22 2.86 -7.23
C ARG A 105 16.50 2.50 -5.93
N ILE A 106 15.63 1.50 -5.99
CA ILE A 106 15.01 0.90 -4.81
C ILE A 106 15.45 -0.57 -4.72
N GLY A 107 15.58 -1.08 -3.49
CA GLY A 107 15.78 -2.52 -3.28
C GLY A 107 14.51 -3.30 -3.64
N ASP A 108 14.61 -4.62 -3.71
CA ASP A 108 13.46 -5.48 -4.00
C ASP A 108 12.96 -6.27 -2.77
N LEU A 109 11.76 -6.85 -2.87
CA LEU A 109 11.17 -7.66 -1.80
C LEU A 109 12.03 -8.88 -1.43
N ALA A 110 12.80 -9.45 -2.36
CA ALA A 110 13.63 -10.61 -2.08
C ALA A 110 14.85 -10.24 -1.21
N GLU A 111 15.43 -9.07 -1.42
CA GLU A 111 16.47 -8.49 -0.59
C GLU A 111 15.95 -8.15 0.82
N LEU A 112 14.78 -7.51 0.90
CA LEU A 112 14.14 -7.19 2.19
C LEU A 112 13.82 -8.47 2.98
N ARG A 113 13.30 -9.52 2.31
CA ARG A 113 13.08 -10.84 2.91
C ARG A 113 14.35 -11.46 3.50
N LYS A 114 15.51 -11.27 2.86
CA LYS A 114 16.78 -11.76 3.41
C LYS A 114 17.20 -10.93 4.63
N LYS A 115 17.03 -9.60 4.55
CA LYS A 115 17.44 -8.66 5.59
C LYS A 115 16.63 -8.79 6.88
N PHE A 116 15.32 -9.01 6.76
CA PHE A 116 14.39 -9.07 7.90
C PHE A 116 14.00 -10.51 8.30
N LYS A 117 14.73 -11.53 7.82
CA LYS A 117 14.68 -12.89 8.37
C LYS A 117 15.42 -12.92 9.71
N THR A 118 14.77 -12.42 10.74
CA THR A 118 15.09 -12.63 12.15
C THR A 118 13.90 -13.27 12.83
#